data_AF-A0ABD3NV28-F1
#
_entry.id   AF-A0ABD3NV28-F1
#
_cell.length_a   1.000
_cell.length_b   1.000
_cell.length_c   1.000
_cell.angle_alpha   90.00
_cell.angle_beta   90.00
_cell.angle_gamma   90.00
#
_symmetry.space_group_name_H-M   'P 1'
#
loop_
_entity.id
_entity.type
_entity.pdbx_description
1 polymer ?
#
loop_
_entity_poly.entity_id
_entity_poly.type
_entity_poly.pdbx_seq_one_letter_code
_entity_poly.pdbx_strand_id
1 'polypeptide(L)'
;MRIFALACWAVASMVTITASAFAIEPSRGGRRRSSSFSMSHSREDIDGDDILAGLEPHYTSRSTLDWLRKMDDSYRLERGESLLDAITREGYEGFAASVVGIEGGGEDDPSLLRLASACALSDLPIASHDFLRDPTGEATFNYGNVAFLRGFGYRWGEFVITPSRECVATDEDANERQMLLDAVRSRGITEDDGGRYDNLVRVRKDGRRILLRDVNLWNVYDDVRLGGAKDGDDRASAVTRAGIERGEIVPIGQAVWIRTVEYLD
;
A
#
# COMPACT_ATOMS: atom_id res chain seq x y z
N MET A 1 -20.09 -40.50 24.71
CA MET A 1 -21.29 -39.74 24.29
C MET A 1 -20.82 -38.77 23.22
N ARG A 2 -20.78 -39.17 21.94
CA ARG A 2 -21.86 -39.06 20.93
C ARG A 2 -22.62 -37.73 20.92
N ILE A 3 -22.99 -37.09 19.81
CA ILE A 3 -22.76 -37.07 18.34
C ILE A 3 -23.58 -35.81 17.90
N PHE A 4 -23.18 -35.11 16.83
CA PHE A 4 -24.00 -34.61 15.68
C PHE A 4 -23.50 -33.21 15.24
N ALA A 5 -22.72 -33.09 14.14
CA ALA A 5 -23.08 -33.15 12.70
C ALA A 5 -23.51 -31.76 12.18
N LEU A 6 -23.37 -31.32 10.93
CA LEU A 6 -23.20 -31.87 9.57
C LEU A 6 -22.41 -30.79 8.77
N ALA A 7 -21.42 -31.11 7.94
CA ALA A 7 -21.47 -31.61 6.55
C ALA A 7 -21.80 -30.55 5.47
N CYS A 8 -20.98 -30.57 4.41
CA CYS A 8 -21.27 -30.37 2.97
C CYS A 8 -20.28 -29.39 2.29
N TRP A 9 -19.71 -29.64 1.12
CA TRP A 9 -19.70 -30.78 0.18
C TRP A 9 -18.51 -30.56 -0.77
N ALA A 10 -17.83 -31.63 -1.18
CA ALA A 10 -16.81 -31.64 -2.21
C ALA A 10 -17.45 -31.98 -3.57
N VAL A 11 -17.23 -31.15 -4.60
CA VAL A 11 -17.33 -31.54 -6.02
C VAL A 11 -16.44 -30.63 -6.87
N ALA A 12 -15.40 -31.19 -7.49
CA ALA A 12 -14.87 -30.79 -8.80
C ALA A 12 -13.86 -31.88 -9.22
N SER A 13 -14.34 -32.96 -9.83
CA SER A 13 -14.33 -33.16 -11.29
C SER A 13 -12.92 -33.31 -11.86
N MET A 14 -12.54 -34.58 -12.06
CA MET A 14 -11.49 -35.02 -12.97
C MET A 14 -11.70 -34.39 -14.36
N VAL A 15 -10.69 -33.69 -14.85
CA VAL A 15 -10.48 -33.54 -16.29
C VAL A 15 -9.01 -33.86 -16.55
N THR A 16 -8.79 -35.06 -17.08
CA THR A 16 -7.54 -35.49 -17.67
C THR A 16 -7.38 -34.77 -19.00
N ILE A 17 -6.39 -33.87 -19.12
CA ILE A 17 -5.91 -33.40 -20.43
C ILE A 17 -4.47 -33.87 -20.59
N THR A 18 -4.31 -34.93 -21.37
CA THR A 18 -3.06 -35.26 -22.05
C THR A 18 -2.81 -34.23 -23.14
N ALA A 19 -1.68 -33.52 -23.10
CA ALA A 19 -1.16 -32.82 -24.26
C ALA A 19 0.36 -32.97 -24.31
N SER A 20 0.76 -33.59 -25.41
CA SER A 20 2.09 -34.05 -25.78
C SER A 20 3.14 -32.94 -25.83
N ALA A 21 4.37 -33.36 -25.54
CA ALA A 21 5.59 -32.65 -25.86
C ALA A 21 5.64 -32.26 -27.35
N PHE A 22 5.96 -30.99 -27.61
CA PHE A 22 6.59 -30.57 -28.86
C PHE A 22 7.71 -29.60 -28.53
N ALA A 23 8.94 -30.09 -28.71
CA ALA A 23 10.14 -29.31 -28.73
C ALA A 23 10.17 -28.45 -30.02
N ILE A 24 10.48 -27.17 -29.88
CA ILE A 24 10.91 -26.32 -31.00
C ILE A 24 12.17 -25.60 -30.56
N GLU A 25 13.25 -25.85 -31.30
CA GLU A 25 14.59 -25.28 -31.17
C GLU A 25 14.65 -23.75 -31.44
N PRO A 26 15.72 -23.07 -30.96
CA PRO A 26 15.83 -21.62 -31.03
C PRO A 26 16.29 -21.14 -32.41
N SER A 27 15.55 -20.19 -32.99
CA SER A 27 15.96 -19.50 -34.21
C SER A 27 16.73 -18.20 -33.91
N ARG A 28 17.78 -18.00 -34.72
CA ARG A 28 18.84 -16.99 -34.62
C ARG A 28 18.35 -15.57 -34.95
N GLY A 29 18.94 -14.60 -34.24
CA GLY A 29 19.63 -13.46 -34.84
C GLY A 29 18.78 -12.40 -35.54
N GLY A 30 18.39 -11.36 -34.78
CA GLY A 30 17.88 -10.10 -35.33
C GLY A 30 18.44 -8.90 -34.55
N ARG A 31 19.52 -8.29 -35.06
CA ARG A 31 20.04 -7.00 -34.61
C ARG A 31 18.91 -5.95 -34.62
N ARG A 32 18.48 -5.48 -33.46
CA ARG A 32 17.70 -4.23 -33.35
C ARG A 32 18.63 -3.08 -33.00
N ARG A 33 18.68 -2.10 -33.92
CA ARG A 33 19.31 -0.80 -33.76
C ARG A 33 18.72 -0.09 -32.53
N SER A 34 19.57 0.30 -31.60
CA SER A 34 19.23 1.26 -30.56
C SER A 34 19.06 2.64 -31.19
N SER A 35 17.82 3.06 -31.40
CA SER A 35 17.50 4.47 -31.59
C SER A 35 17.40 5.12 -30.21
N SER A 36 18.46 5.80 -29.80
CA SER A 36 18.43 6.71 -28.66
C SER A 36 17.51 7.89 -29.01
N PHE A 37 16.28 7.86 -28.50
CA PHE A 37 15.39 9.01 -28.56
C PHE A 37 15.68 9.87 -27.32
N SER A 38 16.44 10.94 -27.52
CA SER A 38 16.68 11.96 -26.49
C SER A 38 15.51 12.94 -26.54
N MET A 39 14.63 12.90 -25.53
CA MET A 39 13.67 13.97 -25.27
C MET A 39 14.24 14.86 -24.17
N SER A 40 14.79 15.99 -24.59
CA SER A 40 14.95 17.16 -23.73
C SER A 40 13.56 17.78 -23.55
N HIS A 41 12.84 17.41 -22.49
CA HIS A 41 11.73 18.23 -21.99
C HIS A 41 12.30 19.24 -21.00
N SER A 42 12.30 20.50 -21.42
CA SER A 42 12.34 21.66 -20.56
C SER A 42 11.29 21.50 -19.45
N ARG A 43 11.75 21.45 -18.20
CA ARG A 43 10.91 21.46 -16.99
C ARG A 43 10.22 22.83 -16.93
N GLU A 44 8.93 22.85 -17.23
CA GLU A 44 8.06 23.92 -16.75
C GLU A 44 7.80 23.64 -15.26
N ASP A 45 8.01 24.63 -14.41
CA ASP A 45 7.64 24.58 -13.00
C ASP A 45 6.12 24.46 -12.93
N ILE A 46 5.60 23.24 -12.72
CA ILE A 46 4.17 22.99 -12.59
C ILE A 46 3.73 23.61 -11.25
N ASP A 47 2.78 24.53 -11.31
CA ASP A 47 2.19 25.17 -10.14
C ASP A 47 1.51 24.12 -9.24
N GLY A 48 1.65 24.27 -7.92
CA GLY A 48 1.07 23.35 -6.95
C GLY A 48 -0.47 23.27 -7.04
N ASP A 49 -1.10 24.38 -7.43
CA ASP A 49 -2.54 24.45 -7.65
C ASP A 49 -2.99 23.67 -8.91
N ASP A 50 -2.18 23.62 -9.96
CA ASP A 50 -2.43 22.82 -11.16
C ASP A 50 -2.31 21.30 -10.87
N ILE A 51 -1.42 20.93 -9.95
CA ILE A 51 -1.29 19.54 -9.49
C ILE A 51 -2.54 19.10 -8.74
N LEU A 52 -3.05 19.94 -7.83
CA LEU A 52 -4.30 19.67 -7.11
C LEU A 52 -5.50 19.60 -8.05
N ALA A 53 -5.57 20.48 -9.05
CA ALA A 53 -6.65 20.48 -10.05
C ALA A 53 -6.64 19.24 -10.96
N GLY A 54 -5.48 18.61 -11.16
CA GLY A 54 -5.32 17.39 -11.96
C GLY A 54 -5.59 16.08 -11.22
N LEU A 55 -5.70 16.11 -9.89
CA LEU A 55 -5.97 14.92 -9.08
C LEU A 55 -7.42 14.47 -9.19
N GLU A 56 -7.64 13.16 -9.31
CA GLU A 56 -8.99 12.63 -9.25
C GLU A 56 -9.64 12.94 -7.88
N PRO A 57 -10.92 13.37 -7.83
CA PRO A 57 -11.56 13.86 -6.60
C PRO A 57 -11.57 12.89 -5.42
N HIS A 58 -11.39 11.59 -5.66
CA HIS A 58 -11.36 10.60 -4.60
C HIS A 58 -10.10 10.69 -3.73
N TYR A 59 -8.97 11.18 -4.27
CA TYR A 59 -7.73 11.36 -3.50
C TYR A 59 -7.80 12.53 -2.51
N THR A 60 -8.65 13.52 -2.79
CA THR A 60 -8.88 14.70 -1.93
C THR A 60 -10.22 14.65 -1.22
N SER A 61 -10.96 13.53 -1.30
CA SER A 61 -12.21 13.37 -0.57
C SER A 61 -11.96 13.39 0.95
N ARG A 62 -12.92 13.93 1.71
CA ARG A 62 -12.82 14.02 3.19
C ARG A 62 -12.45 12.68 3.84
N SER A 63 -13.07 11.59 3.42
CA SER A 63 -12.77 10.25 3.96
C SER A 63 -11.34 9.80 3.66
N THR A 64 -10.80 10.15 2.50
CA THR A 64 -9.40 9.86 2.14
C THR A 64 -8.45 10.71 2.96
N LEU A 65 -8.72 12.01 3.09
CA LEU A 65 -7.91 12.93 3.90
C LEU A 65 -7.89 12.50 5.38
N ASP A 66 -9.04 12.18 5.95
CA ASP A 66 -9.15 11.68 7.33
C ASP A 66 -8.36 10.38 7.52
N TRP A 67 -8.38 9.48 6.54
CA TRP A 67 -7.62 8.22 6.62
C TRP A 67 -6.11 8.44 6.44
N LEU A 68 -5.70 9.31 5.51
CA LEU A 68 -4.29 9.65 5.29
C LEU A 68 -3.68 10.32 6.52
N ARG A 69 -4.44 11.14 7.25
CA ARG A 69 -4.01 11.70 8.54
C ARG A 69 -3.69 10.57 9.53
N LYS A 70 -4.57 9.58 9.66
CA LYS A 70 -4.34 8.40 10.53
C LYS A 70 -3.13 7.59 10.08
N MET A 71 -2.94 7.42 8.77
CA MET A 71 -1.78 6.75 8.21
C MET A 71 -0.47 7.48 8.58
N ASP A 72 -0.42 8.80 8.41
CA ASP A 72 0.75 9.62 8.76
C ASP A 72 1.03 9.63 10.26
N ASP A 73 -0.01 9.81 11.07
CA ASP A 73 0.17 9.83 12.52
C ASP A 73 0.64 8.46 13.05
N SER A 74 0.08 7.37 12.53
CA SER A 74 0.51 6.01 12.87
C SER A 74 1.92 5.71 12.36
N TYR A 75 2.28 6.22 11.17
CA TYR A 75 3.64 6.09 10.63
C TYR A 75 4.64 6.85 11.51
N ARG A 76 4.33 8.08 11.92
CA ARG A 76 5.17 8.86 12.83
C ARG A 76 5.31 8.19 14.19
N LEU A 77 4.24 7.60 14.70
CA LEU A 77 4.30 6.79 15.92
C LEU A 77 5.23 5.60 15.73
N GLU A 78 5.13 4.82 14.66
CA GLU A 78 5.93 3.60 14.50
C GLU A 78 7.37 3.85 14.02
N ARG A 79 7.62 4.93 13.28
CA ARG A 79 8.89 5.20 12.56
C ARG A 79 9.67 6.41 13.07
N GLY A 80 9.02 7.31 13.81
CA GLY A 80 9.65 8.54 14.28
C GLY A 80 9.85 9.62 13.20
N GLU A 81 9.35 9.42 11.98
CA GLU A 81 9.35 10.42 10.90
C GLU A 81 7.94 10.55 10.28
N SER A 82 7.66 11.65 9.58
CA SER A 82 6.37 11.77 8.86
C SER A 82 6.32 10.88 7.63
N LEU A 83 5.14 10.42 7.26
CA LEU A 83 4.93 9.66 6.03
C LEU A 83 5.23 10.52 4.79
N LEU A 84 4.92 11.83 4.87
CA LEU A 84 5.24 12.78 3.81
C LEU A 84 6.75 12.84 3.55
N ASP A 85 7.57 12.94 4.60
CA ASP A 85 9.03 12.99 4.48
C ASP A 85 9.56 11.67 3.90
N ALA A 86 9.06 10.53 4.39
CA ALA A 86 9.44 9.22 3.89
C ALA A 86 9.13 9.06 2.39
N ILE A 87 7.90 9.33 1.95
CA ILE A 87 7.50 9.21 0.54
C ILE A 87 8.28 10.19 -0.34
N THR A 88 8.50 11.41 0.14
CA THR A 88 9.24 12.44 -0.61
C THR A 88 10.71 12.05 -0.79
N ARG A 89 11.31 11.43 0.22
CA ARG A 89 12.70 10.96 0.20
C ARG A 89 12.88 9.69 -0.63
N GLU A 90 11.92 8.78 -0.58
CA GLU A 90 12.00 7.47 -1.23
C GLU A 90 11.46 7.48 -2.67
N GLY A 91 10.61 8.44 -3.01
CA GLY A 91 10.13 8.64 -4.37
C GLY A 91 11.20 9.24 -5.29
N TYR A 92 10.90 9.27 -6.60
CA TYR A 92 11.84 9.79 -7.59
C TYR A 92 12.27 11.25 -7.36
N GLU A 93 13.54 11.60 -7.62
CA GLU A 93 14.15 12.92 -7.33
C GLU A 93 13.38 14.13 -7.90
N GLY A 94 12.60 13.94 -8.97
CA GLY A 94 11.76 15.00 -9.56
C GLY A 94 10.45 15.28 -8.84
N PHE A 95 10.01 14.39 -7.96
CA PHE A 95 8.73 14.43 -7.28
C PHE A 95 8.69 15.44 -6.13
N ALA A 96 9.75 15.45 -5.33
CA ALA A 96 9.86 16.29 -4.15
C ALA A 96 9.68 17.79 -4.47
N ALA A 97 10.25 18.25 -5.59
CA ALA A 97 10.13 19.63 -6.03
C ALA A 97 8.67 20.04 -6.34
N SER A 98 7.88 19.14 -6.91
CA SER A 98 6.48 19.40 -7.27
C SER A 98 5.54 19.42 -6.06
N VAL A 99 5.83 18.65 -5.00
CA VAL A 99 5.01 18.60 -3.78
C VAL A 99 5.26 19.80 -2.87
N VAL A 100 6.48 20.34 -2.86
CA VAL A 100 6.89 21.48 -2.01
C VAL A 100 6.14 22.78 -2.37
N GLY A 101 5.71 22.93 -3.63
CA GLY A 101 5.01 24.12 -4.13
C GLY A 101 3.52 24.22 -3.82
N ILE A 102 2.90 23.19 -3.20
CA ILE A 102 1.46 23.17 -2.94
C ILE A 102 1.15 24.08 -1.74
N GLU A 103 0.79 25.34 -1.94
CA GLU A 103 0.30 26.22 -0.87
C GLU A 103 -1.21 26.06 -0.72
N GLY A 104 -1.69 25.60 0.44
CA GLY A 104 -3.12 25.32 0.64
C GLY A 104 -3.95 26.60 0.65
N GLY A 105 -4.73 26.84 -0.40
CA GLY A 105 -5.64 27.99 -0.54
C GLY A 105 -7.05 27.81 0.06
N GLY A 106 -7.27 26.83 0.95
CA GLY A 106 -8.59 26.45 1.46
C GLY A 106 -8.67 26.23 2.97
N GLU A 107 -9.89 25.98 3.45
CA GLU A 107 -10.22 25.68 4.87
C GLU A 107 -9.63 24.34 5.35
N ASP A 108 -9.11 23.52 4.42
CA ASP A 108 -8.39 22.28 4.68
C ASP A 108 -6.91 22.53 5.04
N ASP A 109 -6.41 21.78 6.03
CA ASP A 109 -5.03 21.81 6.50
C ASP A 109 -4.04 21.66 5.33
N PRO A 110 -3.27 22.72 4.96
CA PRO A 110 -2.37 22.70 3.81
C PRO A 110 -1.36 21.55 3.84
N SER A 111 -1.02 21.05 5.03
CA SER A 111 -0.13 19.92 5.20
C SER A 111 -0.76 18.58 4.77
N LEU A 112 -2.08 18.44 4.90
CA LEU A 112 -2.80 17.22 4.57
C LEU A 112 -3.08 17.10 3.07
N LEU A 113 -3.33 18.21 2.38
CA LEU A 113 -3.43 18.23 0.92
C LEU A 113 -2.09 17.93 0.25
N ARG A 114 -0.98 18.42 0.83
CA ARG A 114 0.38 18.02 0.44
C ARG A 114 0.58 16.52 0.60
N LEU A 115 0.22 15.95 1.74
CA LEU A 115 0.31 14.51 1.97
C LEU A 115 -0.55 13.73 0.96
N ALA A 116 -1.79 14.15 0.72
CA ALA A 116 -2.68 13.49 -0.23
C ALA A 116 -2.11 13.49 -1.65
N SER A 117 -1.58 14.63 -2.09
CA SER A 117 -0.92 14.74 -3.39
C SER A 117 0.34 13.89 -3.46
N ALA A 118 1.15 13.92 -2.40
CA ALA A 118 2.37 13.13 -2.27
C ALA A 118 2.05 11.62 -2.38
N CYS A 119 1.08 11.14 -1.61
CA CYS A 119 0.67 9.75 -1.64
C CYS A 119 0.05 9.35 -2.97
N ALA A 120 -0.80 10.18 -3.57
CA ALA A 120 -1.51 9.87 -4.81
C ALA A 120 -0.58 9.77 -6.03
N LEU A 121 0.40 10.68 -6.12
CA LEU A 121 1.25 10.87 -7.29
C LEU A 121 2.63 10.21 -7.17
N SER A 122 3.00 9.72 -5.98
CA SER A 122 4.25 8.97 -5.80
C SER A 122 4.33 7.77 -6.76
N ASP A 123 5.53 7.51 -7.25
CA ASP A 123 5.86 6.32 -8.01
C ASP A 123 5.97 5.06 -7.16
N LEU A 124 6.08 5.21 -5.83
CA LEU A 124 5.97 4.12 -4.88
C LEU A 124 4.52 3.61 -4.84
N PRO A 125 4.27 2.30 -5.04
CA PRO A 125 2.96 1.74 -4.80
C PRO A 125 2.58 1.86 -3.32
N ILE A 126 1.47 2.56 -3.04
CA ILE A 126 0.94 2.78 -1.69
C ILE A 126 -0.49 2.24 -1.64
N ALA A 127 -0.80 1.47 -0.60
CA ALA A 127 -2.16 1.00 -0.34
C ALA A 127 -2.44 0.85 1.16
N SER A 128 -3.71 0.76 1.52
CA SER A 128 -4.13 0.41 2.87
C SER A 128 -5.47 -0.32 2.89
N HIS A 129 -5.72 -1.00 4.01
CA HIS A 129 -6.99 -1.64 4.30
C HIS A 129 -7.49 -1.30 5.70
N ASP A 130 -8.79 -1.48 5.88
CA ASP A 130 -9.55 -1.19 7.08
C ASP A 130 -10.18 -2.49 7.60
N PHE A 131 -10.03 -2.75 8.90
CA PHE A 131 -10.58 -3.93 9.57
C PHE A 131 -12.03 -3.73 10.03
N LEU A 132 -12.51 -2.48 10.08
CA LEU A 132 -13.81 -2.12 10.64
C LEU A 132 -14.91 -1.98 9.58
N ARG A 133 -14.54 -1.96 8.29
CA ARG A 133 -15.49 -1.82 7.18
C ARG A 133 -16.34 -3.06 6.94
N ASP A 134 -15.75 -4.24 7.14
CA ASP A 134 -16.47 -5.50 6.99
C ASP A 134 -16.92 -6.02 8.37
N PRO A 135 -18.23 -6.29 8.58
CA PRO A 135 -18.73 -6.78 9.86
C PRO A 135 -18.21 -8.18 10.23
N THR A 136 -17.63 -8.92 9.28
CA THR A 136 -16.95 -10.20 9.52
C THR A 136 -15.52 -10.01 10.06
N GLY A 137 -15.00 -8.78 10.05
CA GLY A 137 -13.62 -8.44 10.43
C GLY A 137 -12.60 -8.67 9.31
N GLU A 138 -13.07 -8.93 8.08
CA GLU A 138 -12.21 -9.05 6.91
C GLU A 138 -11.63 -7.70 6.48
N ALA A 139 -10.30 -7.64 6.33
CA ALA A 139 -9.58 -6.46 5.88
C ALA A 139 -9.99 -6.08 4.45
N THR A 140 -10.63 -4.92 4.30
CA THR A 140 -11.08 -4.41 2.99
C THR A 140 -10.22 -3.21 2.59
N PHE A 141 -9.71 -3.19 1.35
CA PHE A 141 -8.93 -2.06 0.87
C PHE A 141 -9.77 -0.77 0.92
N ASN A 142 -9.16 0.31 1.36
CA ASN A 142 -9.82 1.62 1.46
C ASN A 142 -9.03 2.75 0.79
N TYR A 143 -7.78 2.48 0.41
CA TYR A 143 -6.93 3.40 -0.33
C TYR A 143 -5.93 2.62 -1.18
N GLY A 144 -5.71 3.08 -2.41
CA GLY A 144 -4.61 2.66 -3.28
C GLY A 144 -4.23 3.81 -4.20
N ASN A 145 -2.95 4.15 -4.28
CA ASN A 145 -2.50 5.24 -5.14
C ASN A 145 -2.41 4.85 -6.61
N VAL A 146 -2.10 5.82 -7.47
CA VAL A 146 -2.02 5.62 -8.92
C VAL A 146 -1.01 4.53 -9.29
N ALA A 147 0.17 4.53 -8.66
CA ALA A 147 1.21 3.54 -8.89
C ALA A 147 0.75 2.12 -8.50
N PHE A 148 0.11 1.97 -7.34
CA PHE A 148 -0.42 0.69 -6.86
C PHE A 148 -1.53 0.17 -7.76
N LEU A 149 -2.54 0.98 -8.05
CA LEU A 149 -3.66 0.60 -8.90
C LEU A 149 -3.20 0.19 -10.31
N ARG A 150 -2.29 0.94 -10.92
CA ARG A 150 -1.68 0.59 -12.21
C ARG A 150 -0.87 -0.70 -12.13
N GLY A 151 -0.07 -0.85 -11.08
CA GLY A 151 0.80 -2.01 -10.88
C GLY A 151 0.00 -3.30 -10.75
N PHE A 152 -1.08 -3.27 -9.97
CA PHE A 152 -1.95 -4.41 -9.72
C PHE A 152 -3.08 -4.57 -10.74
N GLY A 153 -3.32 -3.57 -11.60
CA GLY A 153 -4.31 -3.63 -12.68
C GLY A 153 -5.76 -3.36 -12.22
N TYR A 154 -5.94 -2.62 -11.14
CA TYR A 154 -7.27 -2.23 -10.63
C TYR A 154 -7.59 -0.77 -10.96
N ARG A 155 -8.87 -0.44 -10.98
CA ARG A 155 -9.42 0.92 -10.90
C ARG A 155 -9.83 1.23 -9.46
N TRP A 156 -9.88 2.51 -9.09
CA TRP A 156 -10.23 2.93 -7.73
C TRP A 156 -11.55 2.32 -7.23
N GLY A 157 -12.65 2.50 -7.97
CA GLY A 157 -13.98 2.13 -7.51
C GLY A 157 -14.20 0.63 -7.29
N GLU A 158 -13.40 -0.23 -7.94
CA GLU A 158 -13.41 -1.67 -7.67
C GLU A 158 -12.43 -2.04 -6.54
N PHE A 159 -11.30 -1.33 -6.45
CA PHE A 159 -10.27 -1.63 -5.47
C PHE A 159 -10.73 -1.36 -4.03
N VAL A 160 -11.34 -0.21 -3.76
CA VAL A 160 -11.71 0.22 -2.38
C VAL A 160 -12.90 -0.52 -1.77
N ILE A 161 -13.37 -1.57 -2.44
CA ILE A 161 -14.38 -2.52 -1.94
C ILE A 161 -13.87 -3.96 -2.03
N THR A 162 -12.63 -4.17 -2.48
CA THR A 162 -12.05 -5.51 -2.65
C THR A 162 -11.52 -6.01 -1.30
N PRO A 163 -11.93 -7.21 -0.85
CA PRO A 163 -11.31 -7.86 0.29
C PRO A 163 -9.84 -8.15 0.01
N SER A 164 -8.96 -7.86 0.96
CA SER A 164 -7.52 -7.92 0.72
C SER A 164 -6.98 -9.34 0.46
N ARG A 165 -7.76 -10.39 0.79
CA ARG A 165 -7.45 -11.79 0.42
C ARG A 165 -7.53 -12.07 -1.08
N GLU A 166 -8.25 -11.27 -1.84
CA GLU A 166 -8.47 -11.51 -3.28
C GLU A 166 -7.26 -11.12 -4.15
N CYS A 167 -6.24 -10.47 -3.58
CA CYS A 167 -4.99 -10.12 -4.25
C CYS A 167 -3.88 -11.20 -4.09
N VAL A 168 -4.27 -12.44 -3.78
CA VAL A 168 -3.35 -13.53 -3.43
C VAL A 168 -3.47 -14.70 -4.43
N ALA A 169 -2.33 -15.28 -4.83
CA ALA A 169 -2.25 -16.24 -5.93
C ALA A 169 -2.76 -17.63 -5.58
N THR A 170 -2.46 -18.08 -4.36
CA THR A 170 -2.70 -19.45 -3.87
C THR A 170 -3.07 -19.44 -2.40
N ASP A 171 -3.64 -20.55 -1.91
CA ASP A 171 -3.94 -20.71 -0.47
C ASP A 171 -2.68 -20.72 0.40
N GLU A 172 -1.53 -21.15 -0.15
CA GLU A 172 -0.22 -21.07 0.55
C GLU A 172 0.25 -19.61 0.68
N ASP A 173 0.16 -18.82 -0.38
CA ASP A 173 0.46 -17.39 -0.34
C ASP A 173 -0.49 -16.63 0.59
N ALA A 174 -1.74 -17.12 0.75
CA ALA A 174 -2.73 -16.54 1.65
C ALA A 174 -2.35 -16.77 3.12
N ASN A 175 -1.80 -17.94 3.44
CA ASN A 175 -1.28 -18.24 4.77
C ASN A 175 -0.04 -17.42 5.10
N GLU A 176 0.92 -17.31 4.18
CA GLU A 176 2.12 -16.46 4.39
C GLU A 176 1.73 -14.99 4.59
N ARG A 177 0.77 -14.50 3.79
CA ARG A 177 0.18 -13.18 3.98
C ARG A 177 -0.47 -13.07 5.36
N GLN A 178 -1.31 -14.02 5.77
CA GLN A 178 -2.01 -13.94 7.04
C GLN A 178 -1.04 -13.95 8.22
N MET A 179 0.01 -14.77 8.16
CA MET A 179 1.10 -14.78 9.14
C MET A 179 1.81 -13.44 9.22
N LEU A 180 2.10 -12.80 8.08
CA LEU A 180 2.68 -11.47 8.03
C LEU A 180 1.77 -10.42 8.66
N LEU A 181 0.49 -10.42 8.30
CA LEU A 181 -0.47 -9.44 8.84
C LEU A 181 -0.70 -9.64 10.33
N ASP A 182 -0.77 -10.88 10.81
CA ASP A 182 -0.92 -11.22 12.21
C ASP A 182 0.34 -10.84 13.01
N ALA A 183 1.53 -11.01 12.43
CA ALA A 183 2.78 -10.58 13.04
C ALA A 183 2.81 -9.05 13.25
N VAL A 184 2.49 -8.28 12.20
CA VAL A 184 2.42 -6.82 12.28
C VAL A 184 1.32 -6.38 13.25
N ARG A 185 0.15 -7.02 13.21
CA ARG A 185 -0.98 -6.71 14.08
C ARG A 185 -0.68 -6.97 15.55
N SER A 186 0.02 -8.07 15.87
CA SER A 186 0.22 -8.51 17.26
C SER A 186 1.43 -7.89 17.95
N ARG A 187 2.47 -7.51 17.20
CA ARG A 187 3.73 -7.06 17.80
C ARG A 187 4.14 -5.63 17.43
N GLY A 188 3.44 -4.99 16.48
CA GLY A 188 4.05 -3.85 15.77
C GLY A 188 5.36 -4.28 15.10
N ILE A 189 6.19 -3.32 14.68
CA ILE A 189 7.53 -3.65 14.18
C ILE A 189 8.40 -4.16 15.33
N THR A 190 8.67 -5.47 15.34
CA THR A 190 9.72 -6.03 16.21
C THR A 190 11.10 -5.85 15.57
N GLU A 191 11.82 -4.90 16.16
CA GLU A 191 13.26 -4.58 16.26
C GLU A 191 14.31 -5.10 15.24
N ASP A 192 14.14 -6.20 14.50
CA ASP A 192 15.25 -6.75 13.71
C ASP A 192 15.30 -6.28 12.24
N ASP A 193 14.17 -5.94 11.59
CA ASP A 193 14.16 -5.52 10.16
C ASP A 193 13.47 -4.18 9.89
N GLY A 194 13.12 -3.42 10.93
CA GLY A 194 12.44 -2.13 10.76
C GLY A 194 11.15 -2.25 9.93
N GLY A 195 10.44 -3.38 10.01
CA GLY A 195 9.17 -3.65 9.30
C GLY A 195 9.27 -3.58 7.78
N ARG A 196 10.47 -3.85 7.25
CA ARG A 196 10.71 -4.08 5.82
C ARG A 196 10.54 -5.56 5.56
N TYR A 197 9.69 -5.90 4.61
CA TYR A 197 9.47 -7.27 4.18
C TYR A 197 9.93 -7.42 2.74
N ASP A 198 10.69 -8.47 2.49
CA ASP A 198 11.26 -8.76 1.18
C ASP A 198 10.67 -10.02 0.57
N ASN A 199 10.65 -10.04 -0.76
CA ASN A 199 10.31 -11.20 -1.58
C ASN A 199 8.87 -11.69 -1.47
N LEU A 200 7.90 -10.78 -1.26
CA LEU A 200 6.49 -11.15 -1.20
C LEU A 200 5.90 -11.30 -2.60
N VAL A 201 5.42 -12.49 -2.96
CA VAL A 201 4.72 -12.71 -4.23
C VAL A 201 3.25 -12.29 -4.10
N ARG A 202 2.74 -11.53 -5.07
CA ARG A 202 1.32 -11.16 -5.20
C ARG A 202 0.82 -11.42 -6.61
N VAL A 203 -0.51 -11.43 -6.77
CA VAL A 203 -1.16 -11.57 -8.07
C VAL A 203 -1.91 -10.31 -8.44
N ARG A 204 -1.70 -9.90 -9.68
CA ARG A 204 -2.42 -8.82 -10.33
C ARG A 204 -3.82 -9.28 -10.71
N LYS A 205 -4.70 -8.34 -11.02
CA LYS A 205 -6.06 -8.62 -11.48
C LYS A 205 -6.13 -9.54 -12.70
N ASP A 206 -5.14 -9.48 -13.58
CA ASP A 206 -5.06 -10.30 -14.79
C ASP A 206 -4.41 -11.69 -14.57
N GLY A 207 -4.15 -12.05 -13.30
CA GLY A 207 -3.57 -13.34 -12.92
C GLY A 207 -2.04 -13.40 -12.97
N ARG A 208 -1.36 -12.32 -13.41
CA ARG A 208 0.10 -12.29 -13.52
C ARG A 208 0.74 -12.00 -12.18
N ARG A 209 1.93 -12.57 -11.95
CA ARG A 209 2.61 -12.54 -10.65
C ARG A 209 3.58 -11.38 -10.58
N ILE A 210 3.64 -10.76 -9.42
CA ILE A 210 4.61 -9.71 -9.09
C ILE A 210 5.32 -10.06 -7.80
N LEU A 211 6.60 -9.69 -7.71
CA LEU A 211 7.40 -9.78 -6.52
C LEU A 211 7.56 -8.39 -5.92
N LEU A 212 7.20 -8.24 -4.65
CA LEU A 212 7.38 -7.02 -3.90
C LEU A 212 8.68 -7.13 -3.09
N ARG A 213 9.51 -6.08 -3.15
CA ARG A 213 10.71 -5.94 -2.30
C ARG A 213 10.68 -4.61 -1.56
N ASP A 214 11.35 -4.59 -0.41
CA ASP A 214 11.43 -3.48 0.53
C ASP A 214 10.04 -2.95 0.88
N VAL A 215 9.15 -3.85 1.25
CA VAL A 215 7.77 -3.53 1.61
C VAL A 215 7.75 -2.94 3.00
N ASN A 216 7.38 -1.67 3.13
CA ASN A 216 7.21 -1.01 4.43
C ASN A 216 5.75 -1.12 4.85
N LEU A 217 5.48 -1.94 5.85
CA LEU A 217 4.14 -2.21 6.36
C LEU A 217 4.04 -1.69 7.81
N TRP A 218 2.94 -1.01 8.14
CA TRP A 218 2.66 -0.49 9.48
C TRP A 218 1.18 -0.58 9.82
N ASN A 219 0.85 -0.53 11.11
CA ASN A 219 -0.55 -0.49 11.54
C ASN A 219 -1.11 0.94 11.47
N VAL A 220 -2.41 1.04 11.25
CA VAL A 220 -3.17 2.30 11.32
C VAL A 220 -4.06 2.27 12.56
N TYR A 221 -4.01 3.33 13.34
CA TYR A 221 -4.80 3.51 14.57
C TYR A 221 -5.76 4.70 14.43
N ASP A 222 -6.87 4.69 15.17
CA ASP A 222 -7.85 5.78 15.14
C ASP A 222 -7.41 7.00 15.96
N ASP A 223 -6.97 6.75 17.19
CA ASP A 223 -6.65 7.77 18.20
C ASP A 223 -5.15 7.80 18.53
N VAL A 224 -4.33 8.21 17.57
CA VAL A 224 -2.91 8.51 17.83
C VAL A 224 -2.80 9.92 18.39
N ARG A 225 -2.23 10.06 19.60
CA ARG A 225 -1.93 11.38 20.18
C ARG A 225 -0.45 11.66 20.03
N LEU A 226 -0.10 12.41 18.99
CA LEU A 226 1.24 12.91 18.81
C LEU A 226 1.34 14.28 19.49
N GLY A 227 2.42 14.51 20.24
CA GLY A 227 2.78 15.84 20.73
C GLY A 227 2.86 16.83 19.56
N GLY A 228 2.56 18.11 19.80
CA GLY A 228 2.57 19.12 18.73
C GLY A 228 3.89 19.13 17.95
N ALA A 229 3.79 19.25 16.62
CA ALA A 229 4.85 18.99 15.63
C ALA A 229 6.12 19.89 15.67
N LYS A 230 6.36 20.67 16.73
CA LYS A 230 7.56 21.51 16.84
C LYS A 230 8.55 21.09 17.91
N ASP A 231 8.10 20.34 18.91
CA ASP A 231 8.96 19.69 19.88
C ASP A 231 8.29 18.35 20.14
N GLY A 232 8.99 17.25 19.83
CA GLY A 232 8.52 15.91 20.14
C GLY A 232 8.21 15.81 21.63
N ASP A 233 6.96 16.08 22.02
CA ASP A 233 6.46 15.75 23.34
C ASP A 233 6.33 14.23 23.35
N ASP A 234 7.49 13.57 23.54
CA ASP A 234 7.68 12.14 23.64
C ASP A 234 6.66 11.51 24.59
N ARG A 235 6.14 12.30 25.54
CA ARG A 235 5.12 11.89 26.49
C ARG A 235 3.80 11.50 25.83
N ALA A 236 3.31 12.23 24.84
CA ALA A 236 2.02 11.92 24.20
C ALA A 236 2.12 10.64 23.37
N SER A 237 3.18 10.52 22.57
CA SER A 237 3.49 9.29 21.83
C SER A 237 3.76 8.11 22.77
N ALA A 238 4.43 8.32 23.90
CA ALA A 238 4.63 7.27 24.92
C ALA A 238 3.33 6.81 25.56
N VAL A 239 2.37 7.72 25.81
CA VAL A 239 1.03 7.34 26.30
C VAL A 239 0.31 6.46 25.28
N THR A 240 0.34 6.82 24.00
CA THR A 240 -0.25 5.99 22.94
C THR A 240 0.45 4.63 22.84
N ARG A 241 1.79 4.57 22.83
CA ARG A 241 2.53 3.29 22.82
C ARG A 241 2.18 2.40 24.01
N ALA A 242 2.15 2.97 25.21
CA ALA A 242 1.79 2.23 26.40
C ALA A 242 0.32 1.73 26.36
N GLY A 243 -0.58 2.47 25.72
CA GLY A 243 -1.94 2.01 25.44
C GLY A 243 -1.99 0.84 24.46
N ILE A 244 -1.15 0.84 23.42
CA ILE A 244 -0.99 -0.29 22.48
C ILE A 244 -0.44 -1.53 23.22
N GLU A 245 0.60 -1.37 24.02
CA GLU A 245 1.21 -2.45 24.82
C GLU A 245 0.22 -3.08 25.80
N ARG A 246 -0.68 -2.27 26.39
CA ARG A 246 -1.76 -2.75 27.27
C ARG A 246 -2.96 -3.32 26.51
N GLY A 247 -2.99 -3.21 25.18
CA GLY A 247 -4.13 -3.63 24.34
C GLY A 247 -5.36 -2.72 24.44
N GLU A 248 -5.22 -1.52 25.01
CA GLU A 248 -6.29 -0.51 25.10
C GLU A 248 -6.49 0.20 23.75
N ILE A 249 -5.42 0.33 22.97
CA ILE A 249 -5.43 0.89 21.63
C ILE A 249 -5.11 -0.24 20.66
N VAL A 250 -6.07 -0.55 19.79
CA VAL A 250 -5.94 -1.62 18.79
C VAL A 250 -5.86 -1.04 17.39
N PRO A 251 -5.13 -1.69 16.47
CA PRO A 251 -5.08 -1.23 15.09
C PRO A 251 -6.45 -1.38 14.42
N ILE A 252 -6.85 -0.37 13.67
CA ILE A 252 -8.08 -0.32 12.88
C ILE A 252 -7.84 -0.68 11.41
N GLY A 253 -6.58 -0.72 10.99
CA GLY A 253 -6.18 -1.09 9.64
C GLY A 253 -4.67 -1.27 9.54
N GLN A 254 -4.19 -1.50 8.33
CA GLN A 254 -2.76 -1.47 8.01
C GLN A 254 -2.54 -0.75 6.69
N ALA A 255 -1.37 -0.17 6.54
CA ALA A 255 -0.96 0.54 5.34
C ALA A 255 0.44 0.10 4.92
N VAL A 256 0.69 0.24 3.63
CA VAL A 256 1.92 -0.23 2.99
C VAL A 256 2.40 0.77 1.95
N TRP A 257 3.72 0.91 1.86
CA TRP A 257 4.37 1.40 0.65
C TRP A 257 5.46 0.42 0.21
N ILE A 258 5.65 0.29 -1.09
CA ILE A 258 6.54 -0.71 -1.69
C ILE A 258 7.61 0.02 -2.48
N ARG A 259 8.89 -0.28 -2.23
CA ARG A 259 9.98 0.34 -3.02
C ARG A 259 10.07 -0.23 -4.42
N THR A 260 10.02 -1.55 -4.53
CA THR A 260 10.29 -2.24 -5.79
C THR A 260 9.22 -3.28 -6.08
N VAL A 261 8.69 -3.22 -7.30
CA VAL A 261 7.78 -4.23 -7.85
C VAL A 261 8.43 -4.83 -9.09
N GLU A 262 8.71 -6.14 -9.04
CA GLU A 262 9.22 -6.90 -10.18
C GLU A 262 8.07 -7.70 -10.80
N TYR A 263 7.94 -7.63 -12.11
CA TYR A 263 6.99 -8.45 -12.87
C TYR A 263 7.66 -9.78 -13.22
N LEU A 264 7.05 -10.89 -12.80
CA LEU A 264 7.65 -12.24 -12.90
C LEU A 264 7.23 -12.98 -14.20
N ASP A 265 6.50 -12.31 -15.07
CA ASP A 265 5.87 -12.80 -16.30
C ASP A 265 6.50 -12.22 -17.58
#